data_AF-A0A9E0RPS8-F1
#
_entry.id   AF-A0A9E0RPS8-F1
#
_cell.length_a   1.000
_cell.length_b   1.000
_cell.length_c   1.000
_cell.angle_alpha   90.00
_cell.angle_beta   90.00
_cell.angle_gamma   90.00
#
_symmetry.space_group_name_H-M   'P 1'
#
loop_
_entity.id
_entity.type
_entity.pdbx_description
1 polymer ?
#
loop_
_entity_poly.entity_id
_entity_poly.type
_entity_poly.pdbx_seq_one_letter_code
_entity_poly.pdbx_strand_id
1 'polypeptide(L)'
;MSGSRLRRYLSEALRLLRQRRFSTLRDKSRRMAEAMAPRVSMSELEAVCAGDSPLVCVVDSAQGGGAAIAAARSAAGWREQGLGTLHLGCDPMGRITVNVTLPDEAAHAVSGRLDDWPLLPASVSAMEIHSLAGFTEPHAVAAWLIRAMARIQDKGVE
;
A
#
# COMPACT_ATOMS: atom_id res chain seq x y z
N MET A 1 9.93 16.05 10.64
CA MET A 1 9.06 15.14 11.42
C MET A 1 8.21 15.95 12.39
N SER A 2 6.88 15.85 12.34
CA SER A 2 6.07 16.35 13.47
C SER A 2 6.27 15.39 14.64
N GLY A 3 6.89 15.83 15.74
CA GLY A 3 7.15 15.01 16.93
C GLY A 3 5.90 14.35 17.54
N SER A 4 4.71 14.78 17.12
CA SER A 4 3.41 14.22 17.48
C SER A 4 3.23 12.75 17.03
N ARG A 5 3.67 12.38 15.82
CA ARG A 5 3.49 11.02 15.28
C ARG A 5 4.34 10.01 16.03
N LEU A 6 5.62 10.33 16.23
CA LEU A 6 6.55 9.47 16.97
C LEU A 6 6.06 9.24 18.40
N ARG A 7 5.59 10.30 19.07
CA ARG A 7 4.98 10.18 20.41
C ARG A 7 3.78 9.25 20.40
N ARG A 8 2.86 9.39 19.44
CA ARG A 8 1.68 8.51 19.33
C ARG A 8 2.08 7.03 19.15
N TYR A 9 3.07 6.73 18.32
CA TYR A 9 3.55 5.35 18.14
C TYR A 9 4.20 4.78 19.40
N LEU A 10 5.06 5.57 20.07
CA LEU A 10 5.70 5.15 21.31
C LEU A 10 4.67 4.93 22.43
N SER A 11 3.69 5.83 22.56
CA SER A 11 2.59 5.68 23.52
C SER A 11 1.76 4.42 23.25
N GLU A 12 1.46 4.12 21.99
CA GLU A 12 0.72 2.92 21.60
C GLU A 12 1.53 1.64 21.84
N ALA A 13 2.84 1.65 21.55
CA ALA A 13 3.74 0.54 21.84
C ALA A 13 3.83 0.27 23.35
N LEU A 14 3.99 1.31 24.16
CA LEU A 14 3.97 1.21 25.63
C LEU A 14 2.63 0.69 26.16
N ARG A 15 1.51 1.12 25.56
CA ARG A 15 0.17 0.62 25.88
C ARG A 15 0.04 -0.88 25.61
N LEU A 16 0.49 -1.33 24.44
CA LEU A 16 0.46 -2.75 24.06
C LEU A 16 1.38 -3.61 24.95
N LEU A 17 2.56 -3.10 25.31
CA LEU A 17 3.46 -3.73 26.27
C LEU A 17 2.80 -3.92 27.64
N ARG A 18 2.18 -2.87 28.18
CA ARG A 18 1.44 -2.94 29.46
C ARG A 18 0.29 -3.93 29.44
N GLN A 19 -0.39 -4.06 28.29
CA GLN A 19 -1.50 -5.01 28.10
C GLN A 19 -1.04 -6.44 27.78
N ARG A 20 0.28 -6.72 27.75
CA ARG A 20 0.85 -8.03 27.35
C ARG A 20 0.41 -8.52 25.97
N ARG A 21 0.02 -7.59 25.07
CA ARG A 21 -0.41 -7.89 23.69
C ARG A 21 0.80 -8.03 22.76
N PHE A 22 1.70 -8.95 23.08
CA PHE A 22 2.98 -9.10 22.40
C PHE A 22 2.86 -9.51 20.92
N SER A 23 1.84 -10.29 20.56
CA SER A 23 1.57 -10.65 19.15
C SER A 23 1.25 -9.42 18.31
N THR A 24 0.35 -8.56 18.78
CA THR A 24 0.00 -7.30 18.12
C THR A 24 1.21 -6.35 18.04
N LEU A 25 2.03 -6.30 19.08
CA LEU A 25 3.26 -5.51 19.08
C LEU A 25 4.26 -6.05 18.05
N ARG A 26 4.45 -7.38 17.98
CA ARG A 26 5.34 -8.04 17.03
C ARG A 26 4.86 -7.86 15.59
N ASP A 27 3.55 -7.89 15.34
CA ASP A 27 2.98 -7.57 14.03
C ASP A 27 3.25 -6.11 13.65
N LYS A 28 3.09 -5.16 14.59
CA LYS A 28 3.42 -3.75 14.36
C LYS A 28 4.93 -3.54 14.14
N SER A 29 5.78 -4.24 14.88
CA SER A 29 7.24 -4.11 14.74
C SER A 29 7.77 -4.74 13.46
N ARG A 30 7.23 -5.90 13.03
CA ARG A 30 7.55 -6.51 11.73
C ARG A 30 7.23 -5.54 10.59
N ARG A 31 6.07 -4.89 10.64
CA ARG A 31 5.65 -3.89 9.64
C ARG A 31 6.49 -2.60 9.70
N MET A 32 7.01 -2.24 10.87
CA MET A 32 8.03 -1.18 10.97
C MET A 32 9.38 -1.60 10.39
N ALA A 33 9.78 -2.86 10.51
CA ALA A 33 10.98 -3.36 9.85
C ALA A 33 10.82 -3.38 8.31
N GLU A 34 9.61 -3.68 7.83
CA GLU A 34 9.23 -3.52 6.42
C GLU A 34 9.30 -2.05 5.96
N ALA A 35 9.25 -1.05 6.86
CA ALA A 35 9.50 0.36 6.52
C ALA A 35 10.96 0.67 6.14
N MET A 36 11.89 -0.26 6.41
CA MET A 36 13.24 -0.25 5.83
C MET A 36 13.29 -0.91 4.44
N ALA A 37 12.15 -0.96 3.76
CA ALA A 37 12.01 -1.49 2.42
C ALA A 37 13.09 -0.93 1.47
N PRO A 38 13.59 -1.74 0.52
CA PRO A 38 14.48 -1.25 -0.53
C PRO A 38 13.79 -0.17 -1.35
N ARG A 39 14.57 0.69 -2.00
CA ARG A 39 14.02 1.60 -3.00
C ARG A 39 13.69 0.80 -4.26
N VAL A 40 12.51 1.04 -4.80
CA VAL A 40 12.04 0.49 -6.08
C VAL A 40 12.06 1.61 -7.10
N SER A 41 12.65 1.34 -8.26
CA SER A 41 12.65 2.31 -9.36
C SER A 41 11.32 2.28 -10.13
N MET A 42 10.95 3.40 -10.77
CA MET A 42 9.74 3.43 -11.59
C MET A 42 9.82 2.45 -12.77
N SER A 43 10.99 2.32 -13.39
CA SER A 43 11.23 1.34 -14.46
C SER A 43 11.05 -0.11 -14.00
N GLU A 44 11.43 -0.43 -12.76
CA GLU A 44 11.24 -1.77 -12.19
C GLU A 44 9.76 -2.05 -11.91
N LEU A 45 9.04 -1.07 -11.35
CA LEU A 45 7.61 -1.16 -11.15
C LEU A 45 6.87 -1.34 -12.48
N GLU A 46 7.21 -0.54 -13.49
CA GLU A 46 6.63 -0.63 -14.83
C GLU A 46 6.93 -1.98 -15.48
N ALA A 47 8.15 -2.49 -15.39
CA ALA A 47 8.52 -3.78 -15.95
C ALA A 47 7.71 -4.94 -15.35
N VAL A 48 7.50 -4.94 -14.03
CA VAL A 48 6.67 -5.96 -13.35
C VAL A 48 5.20 -5.81 -13.74
N CYS A 49 4.71 -4.57 -13.85
CA CYS A 49 3.32 -4.30 -14.21
C CYS A 49 3.04 -4.41 -15.72
N ALA A 50 4.05 -4.55 -16.58
CA ALA A 50 3.91 -4.64 -18.03
C ALA A 50 3.37 -6.00 -18.51
N GLY A 51 3.24 -6.99 -17.62
CA GLY A 51 2.62 -8.27 -17.95
C GLY A 51 1.13 -8.15 -18.29
N ASP A 52 0.61 -9.15 -19.00
CA ASP A 52 -0.80 -9.22 -19.46
C ASP A 52 -1.80 -9.47 -18.32
N SER A 53 -1.33 -9.65 -17.09
CA SER A 53 -2.19 -9.93 -15.94
C SER A 53 -2.88 -8.65 -15.45
N PRO A 54 -4.22 -8.58 -15.48
CA PRO A 54 -4.95 -7.43 -14.95
C PRO A 54 -4.68 -7.24 -13.45
N LEU A 55 -4.46 -5.99 -13.05
CA LEU A 55 -4.16 -5.59 -11.69
C LEU A 55 -5.30 -4.78 -11.08
N VAL A 56 -5.60 -5.02 -9.81
CA VAL A 56 -6.41 -4.12 -8.98
C VAL A 56 -5.50 -3.29 -8.10
N CYS A 57 -5.62 -1.96 -8.16
CA CYS A 57 -4.88 -1.07 -7.29
C CYS A 57 -5.59 -0.89 -5.95
N VAL A 58 -4.93 -1.25 -4.86
CA VAL A 58 -5.47 -1.10 -3.50
C VAL A 58 -4.67 -0.01 -2.77
N VAL A 59 -5.36 1.00 -2.26
CA VAL A 59 -4.75 2.15 -1.58
C VAL A 59 -5.14 2.16 -0.11
N ASP A 60 -4.15 1.98 0.76
CA ASP A 60 -4.31 2.07 2.21
C ASP A 60 -3.06 2.64 2.88
N SER A 61 -3.28 3.47 3.89
CA SER A 61 -2.22 4.00 4.75
C SER A 61 -2.36 3.60 6.21
N ALA A 62 -3.34 2.75 6.55
CA ALA A 62 -3.59 2.37 7.93
C ALA A 62 -2.49 1.42 8.43
N GLN A 63 -1.63 1.94 9.29
CA GLN A 63 -0.56 1.14 9.92
C GLN A 63 -1.11 0.22 11.02
N GLY A 64 -1.72 -0.90 10.62
CA GLY A 64 -2.20 -1.96 11.51
C GLY A 64 -3.47 -1.59 12.27
N GLY A 65 -4.50 -1.16 11.52
CA GLY A 65 -5.88 -0.94 11.97
C GLY A 65 -6.88 -1.69 11.07
N GLY A 66 -8.18 -1.42 11.25
CA GLY A 66 -9.24 -2.08 10.49
C GLY A 66 -9.11 -1.95 8.97
N ALA A 67 -8.78 -0.76 8.47
CA ALA A 67 -8.61 -0.53 7.03
C ALA A 67 -7.46 -1.35 6.41
N ALA A 68 -6.35 -1.53 7.14
CA ALA A 68 -5.25 -2.39 6.69
C ALA A 68 -5.67 -3.85 6.54
N ILE A 69 -6.51 -4.32 7.46
CA ILE A 69 -7.05 -5.69 7.44
C ILE A 69 -8.06 -5.83 6.30
N ALA A 70 -8.91 -4.83 6.09
CA ALA A 70 -9.86 -4.80 4.97
C ALA A 70 -9.13 -4.80 3.61
N ALA A 71 -8.10 -3.97 3.45
CA ALA A 71 -7.27 -3.91 2.26
C ALA A 71 -6.58 -5.26 1.98
N ALA A 72 -5.99 -5.88 3.00
CA ALA A 72 -5.34 -7.18 2.87
C ALA A 72 -6.34 -8.30 2.50
N ARG A 73 -7.55 -8.27 3.07
CA ARG A 73 -8.63 -9.22 2.73
C ARG A 73 -9.13 -9.01 1.31
N SER A 74 -9.34 -7.76 0.89
CA SER A 74 -9.74 -7.44 -0.48
C SER A 74 -8.69 -7.92 -1.48
N ALA A 75 -7.41 -7.60 -1.23
CA ALA A 75 -6.31 -8.06 -2.07
C ALA A 75 -6.19 -9.59 -2.14
N ALA A 76 -6.53 -10.31 -1.07
CA ALA A 76 -6.62 -11.78 -1.12
C ALA A 76 -7.80 -12.24 -1.99
N GLY A 77 -8.98 -11.63 -1.83
CA GLY A 77 -10.17 -11.95 -2.63
C GLY A 77 -9.97 -11.70 -4.13
N TRP A 78 -9.23 -10.66 -4.51
CA TRP A 78 -8.89 -10.41 -5.92
C TRP A 78 -7.93 -11.47 -6.49
N ARG A 79 -6.95 -11.92 -5.70
CA ARG A 79 -6.03 -13.00 -6.11
C ARG A 79 -6.73 -14.34 -6.24
N GLU A 80 -7.70 -14.64 -5.37
CA GLU A 80 -8.55 -15.82 -5.51
C GLU A 80 -9.39 -15.80 -6.80
N GLN A 81 -9.65 -14.62 -7.36
CA GLN A 81 -10.32 -14.45 -8.67
C GLN A 81 -9.33 -14.45 -9.85
N GLY A 82 -8.03 -14.71 -9.61
CA GLY A 82 -7.01 -14.72 -10.65
C GLY A 82 -6.51 -13.34 -11.07
N LEU A 83 -6.78 -12.29 -10.28
CA LEU A 83 -6.26 -10.94 -10.54
C LEU A 83 -5.01 -10.65 -9.70
N GLY A 84 -4.09 -9.86 -10.26
CA GLY A 84 -2.97 -9.34 -9.49
C GLY A 84 -3.37 -8.12 -8.68
N THR A 85 -2.54 -7.74 -7.71
CA THR A 85 -2.80 -6.59 -6.85
C THR A 85 -1.60 -5.66 -6.79
N LEU A 86 -1.82 -4.38 -7.04
CA LEU A 86 -0.89 -3.29 -6.80
C LEU A 86 -1.30 -2.56 -5.52
N HIS A 87 -0.62 -2.82 -4.42
CA HIS A 87 -0.89 -2.14 -3.16
C HIS A 87 -0.02 -0.91 -3.00
N LEU A 88 -0.63 0.27 -2.88
CA LEU A 88 0.04 1.53 -2.59
C LEU A 88 -0.32 2.02 -1.20
N GLY A 89 0.70 2.40 -0.44
CA GLY A 89 0.53 2.86 0.91
C GLY A 89 1.60 3.82 1.37
N CYS A 90 1.72 3.94 2.68
CA CYS A 90 2.67 4.83 3.30
C CYS A 90 3.29 4.18 4.52
N ASP A 91 4.61 4.20 4.62
CA ASP A 91 5.31 3.71 5.79
C ASP A 91 5.12 4.66 7.01
N PRO A 92 5.49 4.25 8.24
CA PRO A 92 5.42 5.12 9.41
C PRO A 92 6.26 6.40 9.33
N MET A 93 7.24 6.47 8.41
CA MET A 93 8.05 7.66 8.14
C MET A 93 7.38 8.64 7.16
N GLY A 94 6.26 8.26 6.56
CA GLY A 94 5.58 9.09 5.56
C GLY A 94 6.00 8.81 4.12
N ARG A 95 6.79 7.76 3.86
CA ARG A 95 7.26 7.43 2.51
C ARG A 95 6.27 6.54 1.80
N ILE A 96 6.16 6.71 0.50
CA ILE A 96 5.27 5.90 -0.34
C ILE A 96 5.82 4.48 -0.39
N THR A 97 4.95 3.51 -0.17
CA THR A 97 5.28 2.09 -0.30
C THR A 97 4.47 1.46 -1.42
N VAL A 98 5.07 0.49 -2.09
CA VAL A 98 4.45 -0.27 -3.17
C VAL A 98 4.71 -1.75 -2.95
N ASN A 99 3.66 -2.56 -3.13
CA ASN A 99 3.78 -4.01 -3.23
C ASN A 99 2.97 -4.47 -4.43
N VAL A 100 3.58 -5.25 -5.32
CA VAL A 100 2.87 -5.93 -6.40
C VAL A 100 2.87 -7.41 -6.11
N THR A 101 1.70 -8.03 -6.21
CA THR A 101 1.55 -9.49 -6.16
C THR A 101 0.82 -9.92 -7.42
N LEU A 102 1.42 -10.83 -8.18
CA LEU A 102 0.80 -11.41 -9.37
C LEU A 102 -0.15 -12.56 -8.97
N PRO A 103 -1.12 -12.95 -9.84
CA PRO A 103 -2.16 -13.93 -9.51
C PRO A 103 -1.63 -15.26 -8.96
N ASP A 104 -0.55 -15.78 -9.55
CA ASP A 104 0.01 -17.10 -9.24
C ASP A 104 1.21 -17.03 -8.27
N GLU A 105 1.51 -15.85 -7.74
CA GLU A 105 2.65 -15.65 -6.85
C GLU A 105 2.22 -15.59 -5.38
N ALA A 106 2.84 -16.45 -4.56
CA ALA A 106 2.70 -16.40 -3.11
C ALA A 106 3.49 -15.23 -2.47
N ALA A 107 4.55 -14.78 -3.15
CA ALA A 107 5.39 -13.67 -2.73
C ALA A 107 5.09 -12.40 -3.54
N HIS A 108 5.62 -11.26 -3.11
CA HIS A 108 5.56 -10.03 -3.89
C HIS A 108 6.55 -10.10 -5.06
N ALA A 109 6.07 -9.84 -6.28
CA ALA A 109 6.90 -9.65 -7.47
C ALA A 109 7.83 -8.44 -7.31
N VAL A 110 7.29 -7.36 -6.71
CA VAL A 110 8.09 -6.21 -6.26
C VAL A 110 7.52 -5.67 -4.95
N SER A 111 8.40 -5.31 -4.02
CA SER A 111 8.03 -4.72 -2.74
C SER A 111 9.08 -3.70 -2.32
N GLY A 112 8.66 -2.47 -2.03
CA GLY A 112 9.59 -1.47 -1.57
C GLY A 112 9.01 -0.07 -1.39
N ARG A 113 9.91 0.92 -1.41
CA ARG A 113 9.59 2.34 -1.31
C ARG A 113 9.75 3.04 -2.65
N LEU A 114 8.84 3.95 -2.94
CA LEU A 114 8.91 4.86 -4.08
C LEU A 114 9.35 6.25 -3.60
N ASP A 115 10.11 6.95 -4.45
CA ASP A 115 10.50 8.34 -4.17
C ASP A 115 9.37 9.34 -4.51
N ASP A 116 8.43 8.96 -5.41
CA ASP A 116 7.25 9.76 -5.78
C ASP A 116 6.04 8.84 -6.10
N TRP A 117 4.86 9.43 -6.26
CA TRP A 117 3.66 8.72 -6.68
C TRP A 117 3.82 8.17 -8.10
N PRO A 118 3.56 6.87 -8.32
CA PRO A 118 3.75 6.27 -9.63
C PRO A 118 2.67 6.73 -10.60
N LEU A 119 3.00 6.81 -11.88
CA LEU A 119 1.97 6.79 -12.91
C LEU A 119 1.25 5.44 -12.84
N LEU A 120 -0.08 5.44 -12.85
CA LEU A 120 -0.83 4.20 -12.74
C LEU A 120 -0.53 3.28 -13.94
N PRO A 121 -0.05 2.05 -13.74
CA PRO A 121 0.29 1.14 -14.83
C PRO A 121 -0.90 0.81 -15.74
N ALA A 122 -0.62 0.50 -17.00
CA ALA A 122 -1.63 0.18 -18.00
C ALA A 122 -2.44 -1.09 -17.64
N SER A 123 -1.84 -2.04 -16.94
CA SER A 123 -2.49 -3.26 -16.44
C SER A 123 -3.50 -3.02 -15.32
N VAL A 124 -3.50 -1.85 -14.69
CA VAL A 124 -4.50 -1.56 -13.64
C VAL A 124 -5.86 -1.27 -14.25
N SER A 125 -6.84 -2.10 -13.92
CA SER A 125 -8.22 -2.04 -14.42
C SER A 125 -9.24 -1.53 -13.38
N ALA A 126 -8.91 -1.61 -12.10
CA ALA A 126 -9.77 -1.15 -11.01
C ALA A 126 -8.95 -0.56 -9.86
N MET A 127 -9.61 0.24 -9.03
CA MET A 127 -9.00 0.86 -7.85
C MET A 127 -9.92 0.82 -6.64
N GLU A 128 -9.36 0.47 -5.49
CA GLU A 128 -10.01 0.51 -4.18
C GLU A 128 -9.25 1.39 -3.21
N ILE A 129 -9.98 2.21 -2.45
CA ILE A 129 -9.41 3.11 -1.44
C ILE A 129 -9.99 2.70 -0.09
N HIS A 130 -9.15 2.17 0.79
CA HIS A 130 -9.57 1.73 2.12
C HIS A 130 -9.34 2.79 3.20
N SER A 131 -8.25 3.55 3.13
CA SER A 131 -8.00 4.66 4.05
C SER A 131 -6.94 5.63 3.57
N LEU A 132 -7.26 6.92 3.70
CA LEU A 132 -6.31 8.02 3.50
C LEU A 132 -5.73 8.57 4.82
N ALA A 133 -6.25 8.12 5.97
CA ALA A 133 -6.00 8.74 7.26
C ALA A 133 -4.55 8.59 7.78
N GLY A 134 -3.76 7.70 7.19
CA GLY A 134 -2.37 7.47 7.56
C GLY A 134 -1.35 8.25 6.73
N PHE A 135 -1.74 8.84 5.59
CA PHE A 135 -0.82 9.58 4.75
C PHE A 135 -0.32 10.87 5.42
N THR A 136 0.91 11.27 5.11
CA THR A 136 1.49 12.56 5.50
C THR A 136 0.84 13.73 4.78
N GLU A 137 0.55 13.54 3.50
CA GLU A 137 0.07 14.58 2.59
C GLU A 137 -1.24 14.14 1.92
N PRO A 138 -2.37 14.17 2.64
CA PRO A 138 -3.64 13.65 2.13
C PRO A 138 -4.12 14.38 0.86
N HIS A 139 -3.78 15.66 0.69
CA HIS A 139 -4.11 16.41 -0.53
C HIS A 139 -3.30 15.96 -1.75
N ALA A 140 -2.01 15.64 -1.57
CA ALA A 140 -1.19 15.09 -2.64
C ALA A 140 -1.73 13.72 -3.08
N VAL A 141 -2.13 12.88 -2.12
CA VAL A 141 -2.75 11.59 -2.39
C VAL A 141 -4.06 11.76 -3.14
N ALA A 142 -4.94 12.67 -2.70
CA ALA A 142 -6.21 12.94 -3.38
C ALA A 142 -6.00 13.44 -4.82
N ALA A 143 -5.05 14.35 -5.04
CA ALA A 143 -4.73 14.86 -6.37
C ALA A 143 -4.14 13.77 -7.30
N TRP A 144 -3.38 12.83 -6.74
CA TRP A 144 -2.93 11.66 -7.47
C TRP A 144 -4.08 10.70 -7.79
N LEU A 145 -4.94 10.39 -6.82
CA LEU A 145 -6.10 9.51 -6.99
C LEU A 145 -7.03 10.00 -8.09
N ILE A 146 -7.32 11.30 -8.16
CA ILE A 146 -8.15 11.91 -9.22
C ILE A 146 -7.54 11.61 -10.60
N ARG A 147 -6.23 11.82 -10.75
CA ARG A 147 -5.51 11.56 -12.01
C ARG A 147 -5.46 10.08 -12.35
N ALA A 148 -5.29 9.22 -11.35
CA ALA A 148 -5.22 7.78 -11.54
C ALA A 148 -6.59 7.18 -11.91
N MET A 149 -7.68 7.66 -11.30
CA MET A 149 -9.04 7.23 -11.62
C MET A 149 -9.48 7.66 -13.01
N ALA A 150 -9.14 8.88 -13.44
CA ALA A 150 -9.42 9.34 -14.81
C ALA A 150 -8.82 8.38 -15.85
N ARG A 151 -7.57 7.93 -15.64
CA ARG A 151 -6.91 6.95 -16.51
C ARG A 151 -7.56 5.58 -16.55
N ILE A 152 -8.25 5.16 -15.48
CA ILE A 152 -8.99 3.90 -15.48
C ILE A 152 -10.28 4.08 -16.29
N GLN A 153 -10.97 5.20 -16.11
CA GLN A 153 -12.21 5.52 -16.83
C GLN A 153 -11.98 5.62 -18.34
N ASP A 154 -10.90 6.27 -18.76
CA ASP A 154 -10.56 6.41 -20.19
C ASP A 154 -10.38 5.06 -20.89
N LYS A 155 -9.90 4.03 -20.18
CA LYS A 155 -9.76 2.66 -20.73
C LYS A 155 -11.09 1.92 -20.88
N GLY A 156 -12.13 2.32 -20.16
CA GLY A 156 -13.44 1.68 -20.22
C GLY A 156 -14.33 2.17 -21.38
N VAL A 157 -13.82 3.09 -22.20
CA VAL A 157 -14.55 3.73 -23.32
C VAL A 157 -14.01 3.27 -24.69
N GLU A 158 -12.98 2.43 -24.72
CA GLU A 158 -12.48 1.74 -25.92
C GLU A 158 -13.15 0.36 -26.10
#